data_AF-A0A8T4WN76-F1
#
_entry.id   AF-A0A8T4WN76-F1
#
_cell.length_a   1.000
_cell.length_b   1.000
_cell.length_c   1.000
_cell.angle_alpha   90.00
_cell.angle_beta   90.00
_cell.angle_gamma   90.00
#
_symmetry.space_group_name_H-M   'P 1'
#
loop_
_entity.id
_entity.type
_entity.pdbx_description
1 polymer ?
#
loop_
_entity_poly.entity_id
_entity_poly.type
_entity_poly.pdbx_seq_one_letter_code
_entity_poly.pdbx_strand_id
1 'polypeptide(L)' 'MKRDDTNWLLKDKLVCDFRGFPIGRVKRVWYDEEHGPLVIIERPSTNNNSMSWETIPLRSVHSIKQEVRLKPPKFAE' A
#
# COMPACT_ATOMS: atom_id res chain seq x y z
N MET A 1 12.98 -8.77 -11.55
CA MET A 1 12.26 -7.51 -11.86
C MET A 1 13.14 -6.35 -11.45
N LYS A 2 13.38 -5.37 -12.32
CA LYS A 2 14.15 -4.17 -11.95
C LYS A 2 13.30 -3.34 -10.97
N ARG A 3 13.94 -2.69 -10.01
CA ARG A 3 13.26 -1.91 -8.94
C ARG A 3 12.35 -0.81 -9.52
N ASP A 4 12.72 -0.30 -10.69
CA ASP A 4 11.99 0.72 -11.45
C ASP A 4 10.63 0.26 -11.97
N ASP A 5 10.52 -0.99 -12.45
CA ASP A 5 9.27 -1.52 -13.00
C ASP A 5 8.18 -1.61 -11.94
N THR A 6 8.54 -1.99 -10.72
CA THR A 6 7.58 -2.14 -9.61
C THR A 6 7.06 -0.80 -9.10
N ASN A 7 7.91 0.23 -9.12
CA ASN A 7 7.54 1.58 -8.70
C ASN A 7 6.56 2.22 -9.69
N TRP A 8 6.79 1.99 -11.00
CA TRP A 8 5.85 2.39 -12.06
C TRP A 8 4.50 1.68 -11.93
N LEU A 9 4.51 0.36 -11.73
CA LEU A 9 3.29 -0.44 -11.63
C LEU A 9 2.41 -0.06 -10.45
N LEU A 10 2.97 0.45 -9.36
CA LEU A 10 2.21 0.76 -8.15
C LEU A 10 1.75 2.21 -8.05
N LYS A 11 2.38 3.12 -8.79
CA LYS A 11 2.15 4.57 -8.67
C LYS A 11 0.67 4.94 -8.81
N ASP A 12 0.17 5.73 -7.85
CA ASP A 12 -1.20 6.27 -7.79
C ASP A 12 -2.33 5.22 -7.71
N LYS A 13 -2.01 3.92 -7.65
CA LYS A 13 -3.05 2.89 -7.51
C LYS A 13 -3.81 3.05 -6.20
N LEU A 14 -5.12 2.84 -6.28
CA LEU A 14 -5.99 2.71 -5.11
C LEU A 14 -5.56 1.50 -4.29
N VAL A 15 -5.41 1.69 -3.00
CA VAL A 15 -5.11 0.64 -2.04
C VAL A 15 -6.38 0.33 -1.27
N CYS A 16 -6.73 -0.95 -1.25
CA CYS A 16 -7.93 -1.47 -0.61
C CYS A 16 -7.59 -2.56 0.39
N ASP A 17 -8.40 -2.65 1.44
CA ASP A 17 -8.29 -3.73 2.41
C ASP A 17 -8.69 -5.08 1.78
N PHE A 18 -8.63 -6.15 2.58
CA PHE A 18 -8.99 -7.49 2.11
C PHE A 18 -10.48 -7.61 1.71
N ARG A 19 -11.36 -6.73 2.19
CA ARG A 19 -12.79 -6.67 1.84
C ARG A 19 -13.06 -5.81 0.60
N GLY A 20 -12.09 -5.01 0.14
CA GLY A 20 -12.23 -4.10 -0.99
C GLY A 20 -12.61 -2.67 -0.59
N PHE A 21 -12.51 -2.33 0.69
CA PHE A 21 -12.71 -0.97 1.17
C PHE A 21 -11.49 -0.08 0.86
N PRO A 22 -11.69 1.11 0.27
CA PRO A 22 -10.59 2.00 -0.07
C PRO A 22 -9.91 2.58 1.17
N ILE A 23 -8.59 2.42 1.25
CA ILE A 23 -7.75 2.89 2.35
C ILE A 23 -7.04 4.20 1.97
N GLY A 24 -6.53 4.28 0.74
CA GLY A 24 -5.69 5.36 0.27
C GLY A 24 -5.12 5.11 -1.12
N ARG A 25 -4.13 5.91 -1.53
CA ARG A 25 -3.42 5.74 -2.81
C ARG A 25 -1.93 5.56 -2.60
N VAL A 26 -1.28 4.78 -3.47
CA VAL A 26 0.17 4.61 -3.41
C VAL A 26 0.87 5.92 -3.79
N LYS A 27 1.68 6.43 -2.87
CA LYS A 27 2.56 7.58 -3.09
C LYS A 27 3.90 7.17 -3.69
N ARG A 28 4.55 6.18 -3.09
CA ARG A 28 5.86 5.66 -3.52
C ARG A 28 6.16 4.30 -2.89
N VAL A 29 7.13 3.58 -3.46
CA VAL A 29 7.78 2.44 -2.81
C VAL A 29 9.09 2.91 -2.16
N TRP A 30 9.32 2.48 -0.93
CA TRP A 30 10.56 2.70 -0.19
C TRP A 30 11.18 1.36 0.20
N TYR A 31 12.49 1.21 0.07
CA TYR A 31 13.21 0.02 0.49
C TYR A 31 13.87 0.31 1.84
N ASP A 32 13.41 -0.41 2.85
CA ASP A 32 13.97 -0.40 4.19
C ASP A 32 14.85 -1.65 4.39
N GLU A 33 16.00 -1.51 5.05
CA GLU A 33 16.95 -2.62 5.20
C GLU A 33 16.49 -3.67 6.21
N GLU A 34 15.70 -3.28 7.22
CA GLU A 34 15.23 -4.16 8.29
C GLU A 34 13.91 -4.86 7.93
N HIS A 35 13.02 -4.13 7.25
CA HIS A 35 11.67 -4.57 6.96
C HIS A 35 11.44 -4.94 5.49
N GLY A 36 12.37 -4.60 4.60
CA GLY A 36 12.29 -4.83 3.16
C GLY A 36 11.46 -3.76 2.43
N PRO A 37 10.87 -4.09 1.27
CA PRO A 37 10.09 -3.13 0.49
C PRO A 37 8.79 -2.74 1.21
N LEU A 38 8.60 -1.44 1.38
CA LEU A 38 7.44 -0.77 1.95
C LEU A 38 6.72 0.05 0.87
N VAL A 39 5.41 -0.02 0.85
CA VAL A 39 4.53 0.81 0.04
C VAL A 39 4.03 1.95 0.91
N ILE A 40 4.39 3.18 0.57
CA ILE A 40 3.87 4.37 1.26
C ILE A 40 2.56 4.74 0.60
N ILE A 41 1.51 4.80 1.41
CA ILE A 41 0.18 5.21 0.98
C ILE A 41 -0.20 6.54 1.61
N GLU A 42 -1.04 7.25 0.88
CA GLU A 42 -1.64 8.50 1.29
C GLU A 42 -3.12 8.27 1.58
N ARG A 43 -3.53 8.55 2.81
CA ARG A 43 -4.90 8.36 3.30
C ARG A 43 -5.61 9.71 3.35
N PRO A 44 -6.77 9.86 2.69
CA PRO A 44 -7.58 11.06 2.84
C PRO A 44 -8.14 11.11 4.27
N SER A 45 -7.85 12.18 5.02
CA SER A 45 -8.52 12.40 6.30
C SER A 45 -9.96 12.84 6.07
N THR A 46 -10.89 12.25 6.83
CA THR A 46 -12.30 12.65 6.87
C THR A 46 -12.54 13.97 7.62
N ASN A 47 -11.56 14.42 8.40
CA ASN A 47 -11.64 15.67 9.15
C ASN A 47 -10.47 16.59 8.79
N ASN A 48 -10.82 17.76 8.23
CA ASN A 48 -9.99 18.96 8.13
C ASN A 48 -8.63 18.81 7.42
N ASN A 49 -8.64 18.67 6.08
CA ASN A 49 -7.52 18.90 5.14
C ASN A 49 -6.14 18.28 5.43
N SER A 50 -6.01 17.41 6.43
CA SER A 50 -4.77 16.76 6.81
C SER A 50 -4.57 15.51 5.96
N MET A 51 -3.49 15.48 5.18
CA MET A 51 -3.05 14.24 4.52
C MET A 51 -2.32 13.38 5.56
N SER A 52 -2.72 12.12 5.72
CA SER A 52 -1.99 11.17 6.58
C SER A 52 -1.25 10.16 5.71
N TRP A 53 -0.03 9.81 6.10
CA TRP A 53 0.78 8.81 5.41
C TRP A 53 0.89 7.54 6.25
N GLU A 54 0.85 6.39 5.58
CA GLU A 54 0.97 5.08 6.21
C GLU A 54 1.89 4.19 5.38
N THR A 55 2.69 3.36 6.03
CA THR A 55 3.60 2.42 5.38
C THR A 55 3.06 1.00 5.46
N ILE A 56 2.93 0.34 4.31
CA ILE A 56 2.45 -1.03 4.20
C ILE A 56 3.58 -1.91 3.67
N PRO A 57 4.00 -2.96 4.40
CA PRO A 57 4.97 -3.91 3.86
C PRO A 57 4.47 -4.55 2.57
N LEU A 58 5.31 -4.63 1.54
CA LEU A 58 4.92 -5.23 0.25
C LEU A 58 4.46 -6.69 0.42
N ARG A 59 5.01 -7.39 1.42
CA ARG A 59 4.58 -8.75 1.81
C ARG A 59 3.11 -8.84 2.26
N SER A 60 2.51 -7.73 2.69
CA SER A 60 1.11 -7.64 3.08
C SER A 60 0.17 -7.41 1.89
N VAL A 61 0.72 -7.15 0.69
CA VAL A 61 -0.05 -7.07 -0.55
C VAL A 61 -0.42 -8.48 -1.01
N HIS A 62 -1.70 -8.68 -1.31
CA HIS A 62 -2.24 -9.91 -1.88
C HIS A 62 -2.13 -9.90 -3.41
N SER A 63 -2.57 -8.82 -4.05
CA SER A 63 -2.58 -8.71 -5.52
C SER A 63 -2.51 -7.26 -5.98
N ILE A 64 -1.89 -7.04 -7.15
CA ILE A 64 -1.85 -5.75 -7.83
C ILE A 64 -2.55 -5.93 -9.18
N LYS A 65 -3.76 -5.36 -9.33
CA LYS A 65 -4.52 -5.34 -10.59
C LYS A 65 -4.83 -3.90 -10.96
N GLN A 66 -6.11 -3.53 -11.04
CA GLN A 66 -6.52 -2.12 -11.09
C GLN A 66 -6.21 -1.42 -9.76
N GLU A 67 -6.48 -2.12 -8.66
CA GLU A 67 -6.19 -1.73 -7.28
C GLU A 67 -5.10 -2.62 -6.64
N VAL A 68 -4.52 -2.15 -5.54
CA VAL A 68 -3.67 -2.93 -4.65
C VAL A 68 -4.55 -3.48 -3.54
N ARG A 69 -4.69 -4.80 -3.45
CA ARG A 69 -5.49 -5.46 -2.42
C ARG A 69 -4.60 -6.03 -1.32
N LEU A 70 -4.93 -5.75 -0.07
CA LEU A 70 -4.19 -6.27 1.08
C LEU A 70 -4.62 -7.69 1.45
N LYS A 71 -3.71 -8.44 2.08
CA LYS A 71 -4.01 -9.73 2.71
C LYS A 71 -4.95 -9.51 3.91
N PRO A 72 -5.81 -10.49 4.23
CA PRO A 72 -6.57 -10.45 5.48
C PRO A 72 -5.61 -10.43 6.68
N PRO A 73 -6.02 -9.82 7.81
CA PRO A 73 -5.26 -9.94 9.05
C PRO A 73 -5.11 -11.42 9.37
N LYS A 74 -3.88 -11.85 9.67
CA LYS A 74 -3.66 -13.16 10.25
C LYS A 74 -4.20 -13.09 11.67
N PHE A 75 -5.35 -13.71 11.92
CA PHE A 75 -5.72 -14.04 13.28
C PHE A 75 -4.67 -15.04 13.79
N ALA A 76 -4.06 -14.75 14.94
CA ALA A 76 -3.18 -15.71 15.60
C ALA A 76 -3.99 -16.96 15.92
N GLU A 77 -3.44 -18.13 15.57
CA GLU A 77 -3.94 -19.44 15.99
C GLU A 77 -3.40 -19.77 17.38
#